data_AF-A0A258HTM2-F1
#
_entry.id   AF-A0A258HTM2-F1
#
_cell.length_a   1.000
_cell.length_b   1.000
_cell.length_c   1.000
_cell.angle_alpha   90.00
_cell.angle_beta   90.00
_cell.angle_gamma   90.00
#
_symmetry.space_group_name_H-M   'P 1'
#
loop_
_entity.id
_entity.type
_entity.pdbx_description
1 polymer ?
#
loop_
_entity_poly.entity_id
_entity_poly.type
_entity_poly.pdbx_seq_one_letter_code
_entity_poly.pdbx_strand_id
1 'polypeptide(L)'
;MKLPLFHASTALGLVLLTAHAPSFAQSETSPPTPEADASTDAAGREAGTLDTIRSVTVAGSQRLEAQTILSYIQLRVGGQYTEAAADQALKDLYATELFANASIRNDNGN
;
A
#
# COMPACT_ATOMS: atom_id res chain seq x y z
N MET A 1 12.77 0.52 39.49
CA MET A 1 11.71 -0.51 39.41
C MET A 1 12.27 -1.71 38.65
N LYS A 2 12.61 -2.79 39.36
CA LYS A 2 13.06 -4.07 38.80
C LYS A 2 12.13 -5.13 39.37
N LEU A 3 11.33 -5.77 38.50
CA LEU A 3 10.47 -6.90 38.83
C LEU A 3 11.02 -8.18 38.16
N PRO A 4 10.74 -9.39 38.70
CA PRO A 4 11.69 -10.50 38.73
C PRO A 4 11.29 -11.74 37.89
N LEU A 5 12.31 -12.55 37.58
CA LEU A 5 12.46 -13.98 37.91
C LEU A 5 11.33 -15.00 37.59
N PHE A 6 11.62 -15.88 36.61
CA PHE A 6 11.20 -17.29 36.46
C PHE A 6 9.67 -17.54 36.25
N HIS A 7 9.20 -18.48 35.43
CA HIS A 7 9.37 -19.93 35.54
C HIS A 7 8.93 -20.62 34.24
N ALA A 8 9.73 -21.58 33.78
CA ALA A 8 9.26 -22.65 32.91
C ALA A 8 8.25 -23.52 33.68
N SER A 9 7.14 -23.91 33.04
CA SER A 9 6.27 -24.96 33.56
C SER A 9 5.79 -25.85 32.40
N THR A 10 6.43 -27.00 32.31
CA THR A 10 5.95 -28.19 31.60
C THR A 10 5.00 -28.95 32.53
N ALA A 11 3.77 -29.22 32.10
CA ALA A 11 2.92 -30.33 32.57
C ALA A 11 1.69 -30.41 31.65
N LEU A 12 1.43 -31.50 30.92
CA LEU A 12 1.05 -32.86 31.33
C LEU A 12 -0.47 -33.03 31.52
N GLY A 13 -1.01 -34.03 30.82
CA GLY A 13 -2.37 -34.58 31.01
C GLY A 13 -3.30 -34.20 29.84
N LEU A 14 -4.11 -35.07 29.25
CA LEU A 14 -4.62 -36.36 29.72
C LEU A 14 -5.23 -37.08 28.50
N VAL A 15 -4.99 -38.39 28.40
CA VAL A 15 -5.58 -39.34 27.44
C VAL A 15 -6.82 -39.98 28.06
N LEU A 16 -7.75 -40.49 27.23
CA LEU A 16 -8.94 -41.35 27.49
C LEU A 16 -10.27 -40.56 27.61
N LEU A 17 -11.43 -40.95 27.06
CA LEU A 17 -11.92 -42.21 26.51
C LEU A 17 -13.31 -41.96 25.86
N THR A 18 -13.53 -42.61 24.71
CA THR A 18 -14.75 -42.93 23.96
C THR A 18 -16.15 -42.56 24.49
N ALA A 19 -16.93 -41.88 23.63
CA ALA A 19 -18.38 -42.10 23.49
C ALA A 19 -18.76 -42.03 22.00
N HIS A 20 -19.19 -43.16 21.42
CA HIS A 20 -19.74 -43.24 20.07
C HIS A 20 -21.25 -43.03 20.16
N ALA A 21 -21.75 -41.88 19.69
CA ALA A 21 -23.19 -41.63 19.54
C ALA A 21 -23.63 -41.96 18.11
N PRO A 22 -24.78 -42.65 17.91
CA PRO A 22 -25.28 -42.99 16.59
C PRO A 22 -25.82 -41.75 15.87
N SER A 23 -25.42 -41.62 14.60
CA SER A 23 -26.04 -40.70 13.64
C SER A 23 -27.55 -40.92 13.57
N PHE A 24 -28.30 -39.87 13.88
CA PHE A 24 -29.53 -39.57 13.15
C PHE A 24 -29.31 -38.23 12.45
N ALA A 25 -29.54 -38.26 11.15
CA ALA A 25 -29.46 -37.11 10.28
C ALA A 25 -30.35 -35.97 10.79
N GLN A 26 -29.75 -34.79 10.97
CA GLN A 26 -30.42 -33.58 10.54
C GLN A 26 -29.40 -32.66 9.90
N SER A 27 -29.56 -32.57 8.58
CA SER A 27 -29.25 -31.45 7.71
C SER A 27 -29.02 -30.16 8.50
N GLU A 28 -27.84 -29.56 8.38
CA GLU A 28 -27.57 -28.64 7.28
C GLU A 28 -26.20 -28.02 7.54
N THR A 29 -25.25 -28.41 6.71
CA THR A 29 -24.03 -27.64 6.50
C THR A 29 -24.45 -26.28 5.97
N SER A 30 -24.46 -25.28 6.85
CA SER A 30 -24.25 -23.90 6.42
C SER A 30 -22.98 -23.41 7.13
N PRO A 31 -21.85 -23.27 6.43
CA PRO A 31 -20.71 -22.58 7.01
C PRO A 31 -21.16 -21.16 7.38
N PRO A 32 -20.65 -20.56 8.48
CA PRO A 32 -20.61 -19.11 8.54
C PRO A 32 -19.71 -18.68 7.39
N THR A 33 -20.32 -18.29 6.27
CA THR A 33 -19.63 -17.47 5.29
C THR A 33 -19.06 -16.31 6.07
N PRO A 34 -17.72 -16.14 6.12
CA PRO A 34 -17.19 -14.85 6.45
C PRO A 34 -17.77 -13.93 5.38
N GLU A 35 -18.75 -13.11 5.74
CA GLU A 35 -18.96 -11.83 5.07
C GLU A 35 -17.64 -11.09 5.27
N ALA A 36 -16.69 -11.44 4.39
CA ALA A 36 -15.57 -10.62 4.04
C ALA A 36 -16.23 -9.29 3.72
N ASP A 37 -15.97 -8.35 4.62
CA ASP A 37 -16.20 -6.93 4.46
C ASP A 37 -15.86 -6.55 3.02
N ALA A 38 -16.88 -6.60 2.17
CA ALA A 38 -16.83 -6.12 0.83
C ALA A 38 -17.03 -4.62 0.93
N SER A 39 -16.08 -3.96 1.60
CA SER A 39 -15.59 -2.66 1.18
C SER A 39 -15.01 -2.83 -0.23
N THR A 40 -15.91 -3.03 -1.21
CA THR A 40 -15.75 -2.41 -2.51
C THR A 40 -15.80 -0.92 -2.23
N ASP A 41 -14.66 -0.40 -1.79
CA ASP A 41 -14.37 1.00 -1.91
C ASP A 41 -14.51 1.30 -3.40
N ALA A 42 -15.46 2.18 -3.67
CA ALA A 42 -15.82 2.66 -4.98
C ALA A 42 -14.65 3.47 -5.57
N ALA A 43 -13.58 2.79 -5.97
CA ALA A 43 -12.62 3.38 -6.88
C ALA A 43 -13.12 3.12 -8.30
N GLY A 44 -14.03 4.00 -8.75
CA GLY A 44 -14.12 4.30 -10.16
C GLY A 44 -12.71 4.64 -10.64
N ARG A 45 -12.00 3.64 -11.17
CA ARG A 45 -10.84 3.88 -12.01
C ARG A 45 -11.44 4.44 -13.27
N GLU A 46 -11.60 5.75 -13.28
CA GLU A 46 -11.51 6.52 -14.49
C GLU A 46 -10.27 5.99 -15.20
N ALA A 47 -10.48 5.16 -16.21
CA ALA A 47 -9.43 4.74 -17.13
C ALA A 47 -9.09 5.98 -17.96
N GLY A 48 -8.56 7.01 -17.29
CA GLY A 48 -7.88 8.11 -17.92
C GLY A 48 -6.78 7.49 -18.75
N THR A 49 -6.73 7.88 -20.02
CA THR A 49 -5.68 7.51 -20.95
C THR A 49 -4.34 7.59 -20.23
N LEU A 50 -3.75 6.44 -19.95
CA LEU A 50 -2.47 6.40 -19.25
C LEU A 50 -1.43 6.96 -20.21
N ASP A 51 -1.04 8.22 -19.99
CA ASP A 51 -0.04 8.88 -20.82
C ASP A 51 1.34 8.32 -20.47
N THR A 52 2.09 7.88 -21.48
CA THR A 52 3.44 7.38 -21.26
C THR A 52 4.41 8.55 -21.25
N ILE A 53 5.21 8.66 -20.19
CA ILE A 53 6.20 9.71 -20.04
C ILE A 53 7.30 9.53 -21.10
N ARG A 54 7.39 10.46 -22.05
CA ARG A 54 8.42 10.43 -23.12
C ARG A 54 9.68 11.20 -22.76
N SER A 55 9.53 12.23 -21.92
CA SER A 55 10.61 13.10 -21.48
C SER A 55 10.26 13.70 -20.13
N VAL A 56 11.28 13.96 -19.32
CA VAL A 56 11.14 14.72 -18.07
C VAL A 56 12.21 15.81 -18.07
N THR A 57 11.79 17.06 -17.98
CA THR A 57 12.67 18.23 -17.99
C THR A 57 12.51 18.97 -16.67
N VAL A 58 13.61 19.42 -16.08
CA VAL A 58 13.60 20.24 -14.87
C VAL A 58 14.01 21.66 -15.25
N ALA A 59 13.24 22.65 -14.79
CA ALA A 59 13.49 24.06 -15.03
C ALA A 59 13.47 24.85 -13.71
N GLY A 60 14.20 25.96 -13.66
CA GLY A 60 14.20 26.87 -12.50
C GLY A 60 15.07 26.43 -11.31
N SER A 61 15.80 25.31 -11.40
CA SER A 61 16.73 24.87 -10.36
C SER A 61 18.03 25.72 -10.38
N GLN A 62 18.52 26.12 -9.21
CA GLN A 62 19.75 26.93 -9.07
C GLN A 62 20.93 26.16 -8.47
N ARG A 63 20.73 25.55 -7.28
CA ARG A 63 21.81 24.90 -6.51
C ARG A 63 21.92 23.40 -6.75
N LEU A 64 20.85 22.79 -7.26
CA LEU A 64 20.76 21.35 -7.47
C LEU A 64 20.77 21.05 -8.96
N GLU A 65 21.52 20.02 -9.33
CA GLU A 65 21.52 19.45 -10.67
C GLU A 65 20.17 18.77 -10.94
N ALA A 66 19.69 18.85 -12.19
CA ALA A 66 18.41 18.27 -12.58
C ALA A 66 18.31 16.77 -12.25
N GLN A 67 19.40 16.01 -12.45
CA GLN A 67 19.42 14.58 -12.21
C GLN A 67 19.29 14.22 -10.72
N THR A 68 19.79 15.07 -9.83
CA THR A 68 19.58 14.93 -8.38
C THR A 68 18.11 15.12 -8.03
N ILE A 69 17.46 16.13 -8.63
CA ILE A 69 16.02 16.39 -8.42
C ILE A 69 15.18 15.20 -8.87
N LEU A 70 15.49 14.64 -10.05
CA LEU A 70 14.81 13.47 -10.58
C LEU A 70 14.96 12.23 -9.68
N SER A 71 16.04 12.15 -8.90
CA SER A 71 16.29 11.02 -7.98
C SER A 71 15.37 11.02 -6.76
N TYR A 72 14.72 12.15 -6.45
CA TYR A 72 13.78 12.25 -5.33
C TYR A 72 12.33 11.93 -5.69
N ILE A 73 12.00 11.82 -6.98
CA ILE A 73 10.64 11.51 -7.44
C ILE A 73 10.63 10.17 -8.16
N GLN A 74 9.43 9.61 -8.39
CA GLN A 74 9.28 8.31 -9.06
C GLN A 74 8.90 8.41 -10.55
N LEU A 75 8.62 9.62 -11.08
CA LEU A 75 8.32 9.79 -12.51
C LEU A 75 9.55 9.51 -13.37
N ARG A 76 9.42 8.58 -14.32
CA ARG A 76 10.52 8.15 -15.21
C ARG A 76 10.03 8.02 -16.63
N VAL A 77 10.93 8.29 -17.58
CA VAL A 77 10.69 8.03 -19.01
C VAL A 77 10.37 6.55 -19.21
N GLY A 78 9.35 6.28 -20.02
CA GLY A 78 8.78 4.95 -20.22
C GLY A 78 7.79 4.50 -19.13
N GLY A 79 7.69 5.26 -18.03
CA GLY A 79 6.67 5.05 -17.00
C GLY A 79 5.32 5.67 -17.41
N GLN A 80 4.28 5.29 -16.67
CA GLN A 80 2.94 5.86 -16.84
C GLN A 80 2.81 7.14 -16.01
N TYR A 81 2.30 8.19 -16.63
CA TYR A 81 1.90 9.42 -15.98
C TYR A 81 0.46 9.31 -15.49
N THR A 82 0.24 9.75 -14.25
CA THR A 82 -1.09 9.99 -13.67
C THR A 82 -1.02 11.24 -12.80
N GLU A 83 -2.15 11.91 -12.58
CA GLU A 83 -2.20 13.05 -11.65
C GLU A 83 -1.76 12.66 -10.24
N ALA A 84 -2.22 11.50 -9.76
CA ALA A 84 -1.80 10.96 -8.47
C ALA A 84 -0.27 10.75 -8.36
N ALA A 85 0.38 10.33 -9.45
CA ALA A 85 1.84 10.20 -9.47
C ALA A 85 2.53 11.58 -9.44
N ALA A 86 1.99 12.58 -10.13
CA ALA A 86 2.48 13.95 -10.08
C ALA A 86 2.35 14.55 -8.67
N ASP A 87 1.20 14.37 -8.01
CA ASP A 87 0.98 14.79 -6.63
C ASP A 87 1.94 14.10 -5.66
N GLN A 88 2.19 12.80 -5.86
CA GLN A 88 3.14 12.07 -5.03
C GLN A 88 4.56 12.64 -5.20
N ALA A 89 4.98 12.92 -6.43
CA ALA A 89 6.27 13.52 -6.68
C ALA A 89 6.42 14.92 -6.06
N LEU A 90 5.36 15.73 -6.02
CA LEU A 90 5.39 17.00 -5.29
C LEU A 90 5.62 16.78 -3.79
N LYS A 91 4.92 15.81 -3.18
CA LYS A 91 5.11 15.47 -1.77
C LYS A 91 6.53 15.01 -1.49
N ASP A 92 7.07 14.13 -2.34
CA ASP A 92 8.43 13.62 -2.20
C ASP A 92 9.46 14.76 -2.26
N LEU A 93 9.29 15.70 -3.19
CA LEU A 93 10.15 16.88 -3.29
C LEU A 93 10.08 17.75 -2.02
N TYR A 94 8.89 18.08 -1.52
CA TYR A 94 8.76 18.88 -0.30
C TYR A 94 9.26 18.14 0.95
N ALA A 95 9.16 16.82 1.01
CA ALA A 95 9.69 16.00 2.10
C ALA A 95 11.23 16.07 2.21
N THR A 96 11.93 16.45 1.13
CA THR A 96 13.37 16.71 1.19
C THR A 96 13.74 18.01 1.90
N GLU A 97 12.77 18.91 2.09
CA GLU A 97 12.97 20.27 2.61
C GLU A 97 13.93 21.16 1.77
N LEU A 98 14.33 20.70 0.58
CA LEU A 98 15.26 21.43 -0.30
C LEU A 98 14.56 22.49 -1.17
N PHE A 99 13.24 22.42 -1.30
CA PHE A 99 12.47 23.27 -2.20
C PHE A 99 11.41 24.05 -1.42
N ALA A 100 11.44 25.38 -1.55
CA ALA A 100 10.36 26.24 -1.03
C ALA A 100 9.12 26.21 -1.93
N ASN A 101 9.31 25.93 -3.23
CA ASN A 101 8.25 25.81 -4.21
C ASN A 101 8.63 24.79 -5.29
N ALA A 102 7.68 23.99 -5.71
CA ALA A 102 7.78 23.05 -6.83
C ALA A 102 6.42 22.97 -7.55
N SER A 103 6.47 22.79 -8.87
CA SER A 103 5.30 22.50 -9.70
C SER A 103 5.65 21.40 -10.70
N ILE A 104 4.66 20.57 -11.02
CA ILE A 104 4.77 19.54 -12.04
C ILE A 104 3.62 19.78 -13.01
N ARG A 105 3.91 19.72 -14.31
CA ARG A 105 2.96 19.94 -15.38
C ARG A 105 3.14 18.87 -16.45
N ASN A 106 2.03 18.36 -16.97
CA ASN A 106 2.02 17.53 -18.17
C ASN A 106 1.85 18.45 -19.40
N ASP A 107 2.85 18.48 -20.28
CA ASP A 107 2.80 19.30 -21.51
C ASP A 107 2.04 18.65 -22.67
N ASN A 108 1.53 17.42 -22.51
CA ASN A 108 0.69 16.71 -23.47
C ASN A 108 -0.79 17.14 -23.44
N GLY A 109 -1.19 18.00 -22.49
CA GLY A 109 -2.46 18.72 -22.53
C GLY A 109 -3.62 18.10 -21.76
N ASN A 110 -3.34 17.40 -20.65
CA ASN A 110 -4.36 17.03 -19.66
C ASN A 110 -4.16 17.81 -18.36
#